data_AF-A0A7J7PSQ6-F1
#
_entry.id   AF-A0A7J7PSQ6-F1
#
_cell.length_a   1.000
_cell.length_b   1.000
_cell.length_c   1.000
_cell.angle_alpha   90.00
_cell.angle_beta   90.00
_cell.angle_gamma   90.00
#
_symmetry.space_group_name_H-M   'P 1'
#
loop_
_entity.id
_entity.type
_entity.pdbx_description
1 polymer ?
#
loop_
_entity_poly.entity_id
_entity_poly.type
_entity_poly.pdbx_seq_one_letter_code
_entity_poly.pdbx_strand_id
1 'polypeptide(L)'
;MAAPAVDNSDIFESDQFSDVIIALEEEVAGKPARAPAAGCDDDRAADGPKYKRPRVDMEKPYVSRTEDGGSSSGIKVLLPGHAAVLRIRSGFCRTQIMSWKRCCSSSKGKLKICIKVPPGQLAVGKLLVRCMYASQPDVSACSQEQLLQLLRLADCYDVPKVLAAVALAVAGIAPTSLEWPTVLEVFSLPPGCADTNACKVMLPAAGEKLQQELGDLELAWADAEKQQLLLSLPYGALWLLLQHPSTCVASENTVISTIIRWARAQLLQQPKGVGTVLTALEQLLQLVRMKHCTPMFLATVLPRTVFGRLLAPPMLAEAAALATAEHSGQQLLLASLVEGSLVLARWPLWAAAKRPASALQQLHMAWRLPMQQLRDAVQQHSNSAAASPAAIQGQFKCWQGHVFQPVLNVFNSSSSSSSSAEQRTVSLGLALGVQLLPGAACAATFSSSFIPAPSSRLLEGDQQQPQEQQQQQQVARLAAGPNTEVFRQDSPQEGCMMSTHRAVVHLGQLTGWSAAEAELQELGLVHSDGCLHLAVQVLSVL
;
A
#
# COMPACT_ATOMS: atom_id res chain seq x y z
N MET A 1 50.81 9.57 -17.52
CA MET A 1 49.96 10.76 -17.29
C MET A 1 48.82 10.69 -18.29
N ALA A 2 47.57 10.57 -17.85
CA ALA A 2 46.42 10.62 -18.75
C ALA A 2 46.21 12.08 -19.20
N ALA A 3 45.96 12.32 -20.49
CA ALA A 3 45.63 13.66 -20.98
C ALA A 3 44.37 14.18 -20.26
N PRO A 4 44.30 15.48 -19.92
CA PRO A 4 43.13 16.05 -19.27
C PRO A 4 41.88 15.81 -20.13
N ALA A 5 40.80 15.37 -19.50
CA ALA A 5 39.55 15.14 -20.21
C ALA A 5 38.99 16.48 -20.72
N VAL A 6 38.80 16.59 -22.04
CA VAL A 6 38.20 17.77 -22.67
C VAL A 6 36.80 18.00 -22.11
N ASP A 7 36.55 19.23 -21.65
CA ASP A 7 35.22 19.71 -21.27
C ASP A 7 34.46 20.15 -22.51
N ASN A 8 33.24 19.65 -22.69
CA ASN A 8 32.37 20.01 -23.80
C ASN A 8 31.05 20.61 -23.29
N SER A 9 31.00 21.06 -22.03
CA SER A 9 29.79 21.64 -21.45
C SER A 9 29.32 22.92 -22.16
N ASP A 10 30.20 23.64 -22.84
CA ASP A 10 29.92 24.84 -23.63
C ASP A 10 29.10 24.54 -24.90
N ILE A 11 29.23 23.34 -25.48
CA ILE A 11 28.46 22.91 -26.65
C ILE A 11 27.20 22.11 -26.30
N PHE A 12 26.89 21.90 -25.01
CA PHE A 12 25.61 21.31 -24.60
C PHE A 12 24.44 22.23 -24.99
N GLU A 13 23.40 21.67 -25.59
CA GLU A 13 22.25 22.42 -26.16
C GLU A 13 22.59 23.38 -27.33
N SER A 14 23.83 23.39 -27.80
CA SER A 14 24.20 24.13 -28.99
C SER A 14 23.79 23.39 -30.26
N ASP A 15 23.15 24.10 -31.19
CA ASP A 15 22.90 23.61 -32.54
C ASP A 15 24.16 23.63 -33.43
N GLN A 16 25.20 24.36 -33.00
CA GLN A 16 26.46 24.45 -33.74
C GLN A 16 27.12 23.07 -33.78
N PHE A 17 27.34 22.53 -34.98
CA PHE A 17 27.93 21.21 -35.20
C PHE A 17 27.11 20.01 -34.70
N SER A 18 25.85 20.23 -34.31
CA SER A 18 24.96 19.14 -33.94
C SER A 18 24.61 18.28 -35.18
N ASP A 19 25.05 17.02 -35.15
CA ASP A 19 24.81 16.00 -36.17
C ASP A 19 23.80 14.92 -35.72
N VAL A 20 23.39 14.99 -34.45
CA VAL A 20 22.43 14.08 -33.81
C VAL A 20 21.32 14.87 -33.12
N ILE A 21 20.10 14.36 -33.12
CA ILE A 21 19.00 14.80 -32.25
C ILE A 21 18.79 13.75 -31.17
N ILE A 22 18.93 14.15 -29.91
CA ILE A 22 18.61 13.30 -28.76
C ILE A 22 17.14 13.55 -28.44
N ALA A 23 16.32 12.52 -28.53
CA ALA A 23 14.94 12.56 -28.10
C ALA A 23 14.82 11.88 -26.73
N LEU A 24 14.59 12.69 -25.70
CA LEU A 24 14.16 12.19 -24.41
C LEU A 24 12.65 11.91 -24.52
N GLU A 25 12.27 10.65 -24.43
CA GLU A 25 10.87 10.22 -24.53
C GLU A 25 10.43 9.65 -23.19
N GLU A 26 9.42 10.28 -22.58
CA GLU A 26 8.84 9.80 -21.34
C GLU A 26 8.01 8.53 -21.61
N GLU A 27 8.26 7.48 -20.82
CA GLU A 27 7.47 6.26 -20.91
C GLU A 27 6.02 6.54 -20.50
N VAL A 28 5.07 5.99 -21.24
CA VAL A 28 3.66 6.10 -20.88
C VAL A 28 3.40 5.21 -19.67
N ALA A 29 2.93 5.80 -18.57
CA ALA A 29 2.59 5.07 -17.34
C ALA A 29 1.69 3.85 -17.66
N GLY A 30 2.10 2.67 -17.20
CA GLY A 30 1.35 1.41 -17.39
C GLY A 30 1.74 0.58 -18.62
N LYS A 31 2.71 1.01 -19.43
CA LYS A 31 3.37 0.14 -20.43
C LYS A 31 4.63 -0.45 -19.80
N PRO A 32 4.80 -1.78 -19.75
CA PRO A 32 6.01 -2.37 -19.18
C PRO A 32 7.24 -1.86 -19.94
N ALA A 33 8.26 -1.45 -19.19
CA ALA A 33 9.53 -1.00 -19.74
C ALA A 33 10.11 -2.13 -20.61
N ARG A 34 10.06 -1.96 -21.93
CA ARG A 34 10.75 -2.86 -22.86
C ARG A 34 12.22 -2.47 -22.74
N ALA A 35 13.06 -3.39 -22.24
CA ALA A 35 14.51 -3.21 -22.22
C ALA A 35 14.96 -2.62 -23.57
N PRO A 36 15.92 -1.66 -23.60
CA PRO A 36 16.31 -0.99 -24.82
C PRO A 36 16.76 -2.02 -25.86
N ALA A 37 15.86 -2.38 -26.77
CA ALA A 37 16.16 -3.32 -27.84
C ALA A 37 17.18 -2.62 -28.74
N ALA A 38 18.35 -3.24 -28.89
CA ALA A 38 19.37 -2.81 -29.84
C ALA A 38 18.88 -3.15 -31.27
N GLY A 39 17.90 -2.40 -31.77
CA GLY A 39 17.37 -2.60 -33.12
C GLY A 39 16.03 -1.88 -33.32
N CYS A 40 15.95 -1.07 -34.36
CA CYS A 40 14.68 -0.65 -34.92
C CYS A 40 14.05 -1.88 -35.60
N ASP A 41 13.11 -2.54 -34.92
CA ASP A 41 12.19 -3.49 -35.55
C ASP A 41 11.26 -2.68 -36.47
N ASP A 42 11.67 -2.51 -37.72
CA ASP A 42 10.78 -2.06 -38.80
C ASP A 42 9.96 -3.28 -39.23
N ASP A 43 8.67 -3.29 -38.86
CA ASP A 43 7.67 -4.28 -39.26
C ASP A 43 7.53 -4.30 -40.80
N ARG A 44 8.38 -5.08 -41.47
CA ARG A 44 8.23 -5.39 -42.89
C ARG A 44 7.52 -6.73 -43.04
N ALA A 45 6.21 -6.63 -43.18
CA ALA A 45 5.33 -7.73 -43.55
C ALA A 45 5.87 -8.48 -44.77
N ALA A 46 6.04 -9.80 -44.63
CA ALA A 46 6.31 -10.70 -45.74
C ALA A 46 5.03 -10.89 -46.57
N ASP A 47 5.15 -10.69 -47.88
CA ASP A 47 4.14 -10.96 -48.89
C ASP A 47 3.64 -12.41 -48.81
N GLY A 48 2.34 -12.57 -48.57
CA GLY A 48 1.59 -13.82 -48.75
C GLY A 48 0.56 -13.67 -49.88
N PRO A 49 0.25 -14.74 -50.64
CA PRO A 49 -0.48 -14.63 -51.90
C PRO A 49 -1.97 -14.31 -51.72
N LYS A 50 -2.46 -13.41 -52.57
CA LYS A 50 -3.82 -12.87 -52.62
C LYS A 50 -4.85 -13.93 -53.06
N TYR A 51 -5.80 -14.27 -52.19
CA TYR A 51 -7.07 -14.88 -52.60
C TYR A 51 -8.08 -13.80 -53.00
N LYS A 52 -8.57 -13.88 -54.24
CA LYS A 52 -9.65 -13.04 -54.78
C LYS A 52 -11.00 -13.48 -54.19
N ARG A 53 -11.78 -12.53 -53.67
CA ARG A 53 -13.25 -12.64 -53.52
C ARG A 53 -13.94 -11.43 -54.17
N PRO A 54 -15.19 -11.57 -54.64
CA PRO A 54 -15.82 -10.65 -55.57
C PRO A 54 -16.36 -9.39 -54.89
N ARG A 55 -16.29 -8.29 -55.64
CA ARG A 55 -16.84 -6.95 -55.36
C ARG A 55 -18.36 -6.96 -55.50
N VAL A 56 -19.05 -6.35 -54.54
CA VAL A 56 -20.39 -5.79 -54.72
C VAL A 56 -20.24 -4.28 -54.58
N ASP A 57 -20.64 -3.56 -55.61
CA ASP A 57 -20.56 -2.11 -55.71
C ASP A 57 -21.67 -1.45 -54.88
N MET A 58 -21.28 -0.46 -54.06
CA MET A 58 -22.22 0.53 -53.55
C MET A 58 -21.50 1.87 -53.36
N GLU A 59 -21.71 2.76 -54.32
CA GLU A 59 -21.22 4.13 -54.33
C GLU A 59 -21.94 4.99 -53.28
N LYS A 60 -21.17 5.70 -52.45
CA LYS A 60 -21.59 6.90 -51.70
C LYS A 60 -20.36 7.80 -51.41
N PRO A 61 -20.56 9.10 -51.19
CA PRO A 61 -19.63 10.16 -51.61
C PRO A 61 -18.45 10.38 -50.65
N TYR A 62 -17.36 10.82 -51.27
CA TYR A 62 -16.05 11.08 -50.69
C TYR A 62 -16.05 12.37 -49.87
N VAL A 63 -15.95 12.25 -48.55
CA VAL A 63 -15.52 13.32 -47.63
C VAL A 63 -14.13 12.92 -47.15
N SER A 64 -13.09 13.64 -47.57
CA SER A 64 -11.71 13.41 -47.14
C SER A 64 -11.53 13.86 -45.69
N ARG A 65 -11.75 12.91 -44.78
CA ARG A 65 -11.35 12.97 -43.37
C ARG A 65 -10.03 12.19 -43.25
N THR A 66 -8.91 12.91 -43.16
CA THR A 66 -7.65 12.33 -42.68
C THR A 66 -7.81 12.06 -41.19
N GLU A 67 -8.28 10.86 -40.87
CA GLU A 67 -8.15 10.28 -39.53
C GLU A 67 -6.68 9.94 -39.32
N ASP A 68 -5.90 10.95 -38.91
CA ASP A 68 -4.63 10.75 -38.22
C ASP A 68 -4.94 9.96 -36.94
N GLY A 69 -4.72 8.64 -37.03
CA GLY A 69 -4.85 7.73 -35.91
C GLY A 69 -4.03 8.24 -34.74
N GLY A 70 -4.71 8.42 -33.61
CA GLY A 70 -4.17 8.98 -32.36
C GLY A 70 -2.93 8.23 -31.87
N SER A 71 -1.79 8.60 -32.43
CA SER A 71 -0.48 8.23 -31.93
C SER A 71 -0.34 8.97 -30.63
N SER A 72 -0.49 8.25 -29.51
CA SER A 72 -0.23 8.78 -28.17
C SER A 72 1.24 9.18 -28.09
N SER A 73 1.58 10.35 -28.61
CA SER A 73 2.92 10.89 -28.56
C SER A 73 3.17 11.31 -27.12
N GLY A 74 3.80 10.41 -26.36
CA GLY A 74 4.36 10.75 -25.05
C GLY A 74 5.21 12.00 -25.14
N ILE A 75 5.33 12.75 -24.04
CA ILE A 75 6.05 14.02 -23.99
C ILE A 75 7.48 13.79 -24.48
N LYS A 76 7.91 14.59 -25.45
CA LYS A 76 9.25 14.49 -26.06
C LYS A 76 10.01 15.79 -25.87
N VAL A 77 11.21 15.69 -25.31
CA VAL A 77 12.18 16.79 -25.31
C VAL A 77 13.25 16.47 -26.34
N LEU A 78 13.41 17.36 -27.33
CA LEU A 78 14.44 17.23 -28.35
C LEU A 78 15.63 18.11 -27.97
N LEU A 79 16.81 17.50 -27.85
CA LEU A 79 18.06 18.17 -27.54
C LEU A 79 19.02 18.01 -28.73
N PRO A 80 19.71 19.07 -29.17
CA PRO A 80 20.78 18.90 -30.13
C PRO A 80 21.93 18.11 -29.48
N GLY A 81 22.51 17.18 -30.25
CA GLY A 81 23.57 16.30 -29.81
C GLY A 81 24.73 16.22 -30.81
N HIS A 82 25.88 15.79 -30.29
CA HIS A 82 27.14 15.65 -31.01
C HIS A 82 27.59 14.19 -30.97
N ALA A 83 27.56 13.50 -32.10
CA ALA A 83 27.86 12.07 -32.19
C ALA A 83 29.24 11.74 -31.60
N ALA A 84 30.23 12.59 -31.86
CA ALA A 84 31.59 12.41 -31.36
C ALA A 84 31.64 12.32 -29.83
N VAL A 85 30.95 13.22 -29.13
CA VAL A 85 30.89 13.25 -27.66
C VAL A 85 30.11 12.05 -27.13
N LEU A 86 28.89 11.84 -27.64
CA LEU A 86 28.00 10.78 -27.16
C LEU A 86 28.59 9.38 -27.33
N ARG A 87 29.26 9.12 -28.47
CA ARG A 87 29.93 7.85 -28.77
C ARG A 87 31.07 7.53 -27.80
N ILE A 88 31.78 8.55 -27.33
CA ILE A 88 32.88 8.38 -26.37
C ILE A 88 32.30 8.10 -24.97
N ARG A 89 31.21 8.76 -24.61
CA ARG A 89 30.71 8.85 -23.23
C ARG A 89 29.67 7.80 -22.86
N SER A 90 28.96 7.23 -23.84
CA SER A 90 27.91 6.23 -23.63
C SER A 90 28.09 5.02 -24.55
N GLY A 91 28.15 3.82 -24.00
CA GLY A 91 28.20 2.58 -24.78
C GLY A 91 26.92 2.32 -25.58
N PHE A 92 25.77 2.68 -25.02
CA PHE A 92 24.48 2.67 -25.73
C PHE A 92 24.52 3.61 -26.95
N CYS A 93 24.88 4.88 -26.78
CA CYS A 93 24.92 5.84 -27.87
C CYS A 93 25.94 5.43 -28.94
N ARG A 94 27.09 4.89 -28.53
CA ARG A 94 28.09 4.33 -29.44
C ARG A 94 27.49 3.26 -30.34
N THR A 95 26.77 2.30 -29.76
CA THR A 95 26.13 1.22 -30.51
C THR A 95 25.11 1.79 -31.50
N GLN A 96 24.21 2.67 -31.06
CA GLN A 96 23.18 3.30 -31.90
C GLN A 96 23.78 4.09 -33.08
N ILE A 97 24.85 4.86 -32.83
CA ILE A 97 25.54 5.65 -33.86
C ILE A 97 26.24 4.74 -34.87
N MET A 98 26.90 3.67 -34.41
CA MET A 98 27.62 2.75 -35.30
C MET A 98 26.66 1.85 -36.11
N SER A 99 25.50 1.50 -35.55
CA SER A 99 24.48 0.70 -36.24
C SER A 99 23.64 1.52 -37.22
N TRP A 100 23.79 2.84 -37.24
CA TRP A 100 22.98 3.70 -38.09
C TRP A 100 23.31 3.50 -39.57
N LYS A 101 22.41 2.83 -40.28
CA LYS A 101 22.44 2.74 -41.73
C LYS A 101 21.85 4.04 -42.30
N ARG A 102 22.64 4.79 -43.06
CA ARG A 102 22.24 6.05 -43.72
C ARG A 102 21.01 5.95 -44.65
N CYS A 103 20.46 4.76 -44.85
CA CYS A 103 19.37 4.49 -45.80
C CYS A 103 17.96 4.83 -45.28
N CYS A 104 17.80 5.13 -43.98
CA CYS A 104 16.49 5.47 -43.40
C CYS A 104 16.38 6.99 -43.26
N SER A 105 15.91 7.63 -44.33
CA SER A 105 15.78 9.09 -44.49
C SER A 105 14.76 9.70 -43.52
N SER A 106 15.22 10.11 -42.34
CA SER A 106 14.55 11.15 -41.56
C SER A 106 14.70 12.49 -42.31
N SER A 107 13.63 13.28 -42.36
CA SER A 107 13.43 14.46 -43.22
C SER A 107 14.42 15.64 -43.03
N LYS A 108 15.48 15.49 -42.20
CA LYS A 108 16.54 16.48 -41.99
C LYS A 108 17.97 15.90 -41.96
N GLY A 109 18.16 14.62 -42.28
CA GLY A 109 19.49 13.99 -42.34
C GLY A 109 20.24 13.82 -41.02
N LYS A 110 19.71 14.29 -39.88
CA LYS A 110 20.27 14.06 -38.54
C LYS A 110 19.85 12.69 -38.00
N LEU A 111 20.78 12.00 -37.35
CA LEU A 111 20.48 10.77 -36.61
C LEU A 111 19.62 11.11 -35.38
N LYS A 112 18.53 10.37 -35.15
CA LYS A 112 17.73 10.48 -33.93
C LYS A 112 18.12 9.38 -32.94
N ILE A 113 18.67 9.74 -31.77
CA ILE A 113 18.89 8.82 -30.66
C ILE A 113 17.73 8.97 -29.68
N CYS A 114 17.03 7.88 -29.38
CA CYS A 114 15.94 7.88 -28.41
C CYS A 114 16.45 7.37 -27.05
N ILE A 115 16.30 8.20 -26.03
CA ILE A 115 16.55 7.86 -24.63
C ILE A 115 15.19 7.86 -23.95
N LYS A 116 14.72 6.68 -23.58
CA LYS A 116 13.50 6.52 -22.78
C LYS A 116 13.78 6.82 -21.32
N VAL A 117 12.91 7.61 -20.71
CA VAL A 117 12.97 7.92 -19.28
C VAL A 117 11.66 7.53 -18.61
N PRO A 118 11.68 7.07 -17.35
CA PRO A 118 10.46 6.81 -16.62
C PRO A 118 9.55 8.05 -16.51
N PRO A 119 8.25 7.85 -16.24
CA PRO A 119 7.32 8.96 -16.01
C PRO A 119 7.85 9.94 -14.94
N GLY A 120 7.75 11.24 -15.19
CA GLY A 120 8.22 12.32 -14.34
C GLY A 120 9.72 12.61 -14.39
N GLN A 121 10.52 11.82 -15.12
CA GLN A 121 12.00 11.88 -15.03
C GLN A 121 12.69 12.58 -16.22
N LEU A 122 11.97 13.39 -17.00
CA LEU A 122 12.55 14.14 -18.12
C LEU A 122 13.69 15.07 -17.70
N ALA A 123 13.57 15.74 -16.54
CA ALA A 123 14.60 16.61 -16.01
C ALA A 123 15.89 15.83 -15.69
N VAL A 124 15.77 14.62 -15.11
CA VAL A 124 16.91 13.75 -14.81
C VAL A 124 17.52 13.18 -16.08
N GLY A 125 16.71 12.85 -17.09
CA GLY A 125 17.20 12.48 -18.42
C GLY A 125 18.00 13.60 -19.10
N LYS A 126 17.53 14.85 -19.00
CA LYS A 126 18.27 16.02 -19.49
C LYS A 126 19.58 16.22 -18.73
N LEU A 127 19.56 16.05 -17.40
CA LEU A 127 20.74 16.10 -16.57
C LEU A 127 21.76 15.01 -16.94
N LEU A 128 21.32 13.78 -17.22
CA LEU A 128 22.19 12.71 -17.71
C LEU A 128 22.93 13.14 -18.98
N VAL A 129 22.20 13.67 -19.97
CA VAL A 129 22.81 14.14 -21.22
C VAL A 129 23.80 15.27 -20.94
N ARG A 130 23.43 16.26 -20.11
CA ARG A 130 24.34 17.35 -19.70
C ARG A 130 25.64 16.81 -19.10
N CYS A 131 25.53 15.82 -18.21
CA CYS A 131 26.67 15.18 -17.56
C CYS A 131 27.57 14.39 -18.53
N MET A 132 27.06 13.93 -19.68
CA MET A 132 27.90 13.33 -20.73
C MET A 132 28.86 14.35 -21.36
N TYR A 133 28.47 15.63 -21.43
CA TYR A 133 29.30 16.70 -22.00
C TYR A 133 30.35 17.23 -21.02
N ALA A 134 30.07 17.20 -19.73
CA ALA A 134 30.95 17.75 -18.70
C ALA A 134 32.26 16.98 -18.53
N SER A 135 33.37 17.70 -18.32
CA SER A 135 34.66 17.11 -17.90
C SER A 135 34.61 16.51 -16.50
N GLN A 136 33.76 17.04 -15.62
CA GLN A 136 33.43 16.50 -14.30
C GLN A 136 31.92 16.69 -14.07
N PRO A 137 31.12 15.61 -14.04
CA PRO A 137 29.68 15.73 -13.78
C PRO A 137 29.42 16.38 -12.43
N ASP A 138 28.78 17.54 -12.43
CA ASP A 138 28.31 18.19 -11.21
C ASP A 138 26.91 17.65 -10.87
N VAL A 139 26.85 16.88 -9.78
CA VAL A 139 25.63 16.28 -9.23
C VAL A 139 25.35 16.77 -7.81
N SER A 140 26.06 17.82 -7.37
CA SER A 140 25.97 18.34 -6.00
C SER A 140 24.61 18.96 -5.67
N ALA A 141 23.92 19.50 -6.68
CA ALA A 141 22.60 20.10 -6.54
C ALA A 141 21.43 19.09 -6.61
N CYS A 142 21.71 17.80 -6.84
CA CYS A 142 20.68 16.78 -6.95
C CYS A 142 20.11 16.39 -5.58
N SER A 143 18.79 16.16 -5.51
CA SER A 143 18.20 15.48 -4.36
C SER A 143 18.64 14.01 -4.28
N GLN A 144 18.47 13.37 -3.12
CA GLN A 144 18.79 11.94 -2.96
C GLN A 144 18.02 11.06 -3.97
N GLU A 145 16.75 11.37 -4.21
CA GLU A 145 15.92 10.70 -5.21
C GLU A 145 16.48 10.90 -6.64
N GLN A 146 16.81 12.13 -7.02
CA GLN A 146 17.38 12.43 -8.34
C GLN A 146 18.72 11.72 -8.56
N LEU A 147 19.55 11.58 -7.52
CA LEU A 147 20.79 10.82 -7.60
C LEU A 147 20.51 9.35 -7.94
N LEU A 148 19.55 8.69 -7.28
CA LEU A 148 19.22 7.29 -7.59
C LEU A 148 18.58 7.11 -8.97
N GLN A 149 17.73 8.04 -9.38
CA GLN A 149 17.18 8.06 -10.74
C GLN A 149 18.30 8.22 -11.77
N LEU A 150 19.24 9.14 -11.53
CA LEU A 150 20.39 9.36 -12.40
C LEU A 150 21.35 8.16 -12.42
N LEU A 151 21.54 7.46 -11.30
CA LEU A 151 22.30 6.22 -11.21
C LEU A 151 21.71 5.15 -12.12
N ARG A 152 20.39 4.91 -12.03
CA ARG A 152 19.65 3.95 -12.86
C ARG A 152 19.76 4.27 -14.34
N LEU A 153 19.60 5.54 -14.70
CA LEU A 153 19.72 5.96 -16.10
C LEU A 153 21.17 5.84 -16.61
N ALA A 154 22.15 6.19 -15.79
CA ALA A 154 23.57 6.07 -16.16
C ALA A 154 23.98 4.60 -16.37
N ASP A 155 23.47 3.68 -15.57
CA ASP A 155 23.66 2.23 -15.76
C ASP A 155 22.96 1.74 -17.04
N CYS A 156 21.68 2.05 -17.20
CA CYS A 156 20.87 1.63 -18.35
C CYS A 156 21.44 2.09 -19.71
N TYR A 157 22.01 3.30 -19.75
CA TYR A 157 22.61 3.87 -20.95
C TYR A 157 24.14 3.73 -21.02
N ASP A 158 24.73 2.93 -20.13
CA ASP A 158 26.16 2.65 -20.02
C ASP A 158 27.00 3.93 -20.09
N VAL A 159 26.88 4.78 -19.07
CA VAL A 159 27.55 6.07 -18.93
C VAL A 159 28.48 6.05 -17.69
N PRO A 160 29.62 5.35 -17.74
CA PRO A 160 30.39 4.99 -16.55
C PRO A 160 30.88 6.19 -15.73
N LYS A 161 31.16 7.30 -16.39
CA LYS A 161 31.62 8.53 -15.73
C LYS A 161 30.54 9.16 -14.85
N VAL A 162 29.31 9.20 -15.35
CA VAL A 162 28.17 9.73 -14.59
C VAL A 162 27.81 8.75 -13.48
N LEU A 163 27.82 7.44 -13.78
CA LEU A 163 27.63 6.39 -12.78
C LEU A 163 28.62 6.55 -11.61
N ALA A 164 29.90 6.75 -11.89
CA ALA A 164 30.93 6.95 -10.86
C ALA A 164 30.73 8.23 -10.03
N ALA A 165 30.39 9.35 -10.68
CA ALA A 165 30.14 10.62 -9.99
C ALA A 165 28.90 10.54 -9.07
N VAL A 166 27.83 9.90 -9.55
CA VAL A 166 26.61 9.69 -8.77
C VAL A 166 26.86 8.69 -7.63
N ALA A 167 27.57 7.59 -7.87
CA ALA A 167 27.94 6.65 -6.82
C ALA A 167 28.75 7.32 -5.71
N LEU A 168 29.69 8.21 -6.06
CA LEU A 168 30.43 9.00 -5.07
C LEU A 168 29.51 9.91 -4.25
N ALA A 169 28.57 10.60 -4.90
CA ALA A 169 27.61 11.47 -4.22
C ALA A 169 26.68 10.69 -3.29
N VAL A 170 26.17 9.54 -3.75
CA VAL A 170 25.33 8.62 -2.96
C VAL A 170 26.10 8.07 -1.76
N ALA A 171 27.37 7.70 -1.92
CA ALA A 171 28.22 7.26 -0.82
C ALA A 171 28.49 8.35 0.23
N GLY A 172 28.31 9.62 -0.12
CA GLY A 172 28.41 10.76 0.79
C GLY A 172 27.15 11.02 1.62
N ILE A 173 26.02 10.36 1.34
CA ILE A 173 24.78 10.52 2.09
C ILE A 173 24.94 9.85 3.47
N ALA A 174 24.76 10.62 4.54
CA ALA A 174 24.81 10.06 5.88
C ALA A 174 23.64 9.09 6.11
N PRO A 175 23.86 7.89 6.67
CA PRO A 175 22.80 6.90 6.92
C PRO A 175 21.57 7.45 7.66
N THR A 176 21.80 8.32 8.65
CA THR A 176 20.74 8.97 9.45
C THR A 176 19.94 10.02 8.68
N SER A 177 20.45 10.49 7.55
CA SER A 177 19.82 11.51 6.70
C SER A 177 19.05 10.93 5.51
N LEU A 178 19.02 9.60 5.37
CA LEU A 178 18.39 8.93 4.23
C LEU A 178 16.89 9.23 4.20
N GLU A 179 16.36 9.77 3.11
CA GLU A 179 14.94 10.08 2.99
C GLU A 179 14.10 8.83 2.67
N TRP A 180 12.82 8.82 3.06
CA TRP A 180 11.96 7.65 2.84
C TRP A 180 11.78 7.27 1.35
N PRO A 181 11.54 8.22 0.42
CA PRO A 181 11.50 7.89 -1.02
C PRO A 181 12.81 7.25 -1.50
N THR A 182 13.95 7.71 -0.97
CA THR A 182 15.27 7.15 -1.28
C THR A 182 15.37 5.70 -0.82
N VAL A 183 14.91 5.36 0.39
CA VAL A 183 14.84 3.98 0.89
C VAL A 183 14.13 3.07 -0.11
N LEU A 184 12.95 3.45 -0.59
CA LEU A 184 12.16 2.65 -1.53
C LEU A 184 12.87 2.48 -2.88
N GLU A 185 13.52 3.54 -3.37
CA GLU A 185 14.27 3.49 -4.61
C GLU A 185 15.50 2.59 -4.50
N VAL A 186 16.21 2.55 -3.35
CA VAL A 186 17.34 1.64 -3.13
C VAL A 186 16.93 0.18 -3.36
N PHE A 187 15.79 -0.23 -2.81
CA PHE A 187 15.27 -1.59 -2.96
C PHE A 187 14.67 -1.88 -4.34
N SER A 188 14.49 -0.85 -5.17
CA SER A 188 14.00 -0.94 -6.54
C SER A 188 15.11 -0.84 -7.58
N LEU A 189 16.38 -0.70 -7.14
CA LEU A 189 17.51 -0.62 -8.04
C LEU A 189 17.70 -1.94 -8.81
N PRO A 190 18.03 -1.88 -10.11
CA PRO A 190 18.47 -3.05 -10.86
C PRO A 190 19.69 -3.71 -10.20
N PRO A 191 19.88 -5.04 -10.34
CA PRO A 191 21.01 -5.75 -9.73
C PRO A 191 22.38 -5.11 -10.04
N GLY A 192 22.60 -4.66 -11.29
CA GLY A 192 23.85 -3.99 -11.68
C GLY A 192 24.13 -2.70 -10.90
N CYS A 193 23.09 -1.91 -10.60
CA CYS A 193 23.20 -0.72 -9.75
C CYS A 193 23.41 -1.08 -8.28
N ALA A 194 22.70 -2.11 -7.80
CA ALA A 194 22.77 -2.57 -6.41
C ALA A 194 24.17 -3.09 -6.03
N ASP A 195 24.90 -3.65 -7.01
CA ASP A 195 26.25 -4.18 -6.80
C ASP A 195 27.36 -3.12 -6.69
N THR A 196 27.04 -1.85 -6.98
CA THR A 196 28.00 -0.76 -6.80
C THR A 196 28.36 -0.56 -5.32
N ASN A 197 29.61 -0.20 -5.04
CA ASN A 197 30.08 -0.02 -3.66
C ASN A 197 29.26 1.01 -2.87
N ALA A 198 28.75 2.06 -3.53
CA ALA A 198 27.90 3.06 -2.91
C ALA A 198 26.57 2.46 -2.43
N CYS A 199 25.89 1.70 -3.30
CA CYS A 199 24.63 1.04 -2.97
C CYS A 199 24.81 -0.04 -1.89
N LYS A 200 25.94 -0.75 -1.87
CA LYS A 200 26.27 -1.74 -0.83
C LYS A 200 26.34 -1.15 0.57
N VAL A 201 26.79 0.10 0.71
CA VAL A 201 26.82 0.81 2.01
C VAL A 201 25.44 1.36 2.35
N MET A 202 24.70 1.83 1.34
CA MET A 202 23.39 2.44 1.54
C MET A 202 22.28 1.40 1.84
N LEU A 203 22.37 0.18 1.31
CA LEU A 203 21.35 -0.85 1.49
C LEU A 203 21.17 -1.26 2.97
N PRO A 204 22.23 -1.50 3.78
CA PRO A 204 22.09 -1.68 5.22
C PRO A 204 21.42 -0.50 5.93
N ALA A 205 21.82 0.74 5.60
CA ALA A 205 21.21 1.95 6.18
C ALA A 205 19.72 2.08 5.82
N ALA A 206 19.37 1.76 4.57
CA ALA A 206 18.00 1.71 4.10
C ALA A 206 17.20 0.62 4.84
N GLY A 207 17.82 -0.53 5.10
CA GLY A 207 17.25 -1.61 5.92
C GLY A 207 17.02 -1.21 7.37
N GLU A 208 17.98 -0.51 7.99
CA GLU A 208 17.83 0.03 9.35
C GLU A 208 16.69 1.05 9.43
N LYS A 209 16.61 1.98 8.48
CA LYS A 209 15.50 2.94 8.41
C LYS A 209 14.16 2.26 8.18
N LEU A 210 14.11 1.27 7.29
CA LEU A 210 12.93 0.44 7.07
C LEU A 210 12.48 -0.26 8.36
N GLN A 211 13.42 -0.81 9.12
CA GLN A 211 13.16 -1.46 10.40
C GLN A 211 12.70 -0.47 11.48
N GLN A 212 13.24 0.75 11.52
CA GLN A 212 12.82 1.79 12.46
C GLN A 212 11.38 2.24 12.18
N GLU A 213 11.02 2.42 10.91
CA GLU A 213 9.72 2.94 10.52
C GLU A 213 8.61 1.88 10.55
N LEU A 214 8.90 0.69 10.04
CA LEU A 214 7.92 -0.37 9.78
C LEU A 214 8.23 -1.70 10.50
N GLY A 215 9.28 -1.76 11.32
CA GLY A 215 9.72 -2.99 11.98
C GLY A 215 8.74 -3.58 12.99
N ASP A 216 7.87 -2.75 13.58
CA ASP A 216 6.73 -3.22 14.36
C ASP A 216 5.48 -3.20 13.47
N LEU A 217 5.11 -4.38 12.96
CA LEU A 217 4.03 -4.48 11.98
C LEU A 217 2.67 -4.11 12.57
N GLU A 218 2.44 -4.31 13.88
CA GLU A 218 1.16 -3.93 14.49
C GLU A 218 1.02 -2.41 14.57
N LEU A 219 2.09 -1.70 14.94
CA LEU A 219 2.12 -0.24 14.92
C LEU A 219 1.97 0.31 13.49
N ALA A 220 2.67 -0.27 12.52
CA ALA A 220 2.55 0.10 11.13
C ALA A 220 1.12 -0.11 10.59
N TRP A 221 0.43 -1.17 11.02
CA TRP A 221 -0.96 -1.43 10.67
C TRP A 221 -1.98 -0.62 11.49
N ALA A 222 -1.60 -0.04 12.63
CA ALA A 222 -2.48 0.84 13.40
C ALA A 222 -2.48 2.30 12.90
N ASP A 223 -1.45 2.69 12.14
CA ASP A 223 -1.24 4.03 11.58
C ASP A 223 -1.53 4.08 10.07
N ALA A 224 -2.37 5.04 9.65
CA ALA A 224 -2.86 5.11 8.28
C ALA A 224 -1.77 5.39 7.24
N GLU A 225 -0.79 6.22 7.60
CA GLU A 225 0.30 6.61 6.70
C GLU A 225 1.27 5.44 6.54
N LYS A 226 1.67 4.82 7.65
CA LYS A 226 2.53 3.64 7.66
C LYS A 226 1.90 2.45 6.95
N GLN A 227 0.58 2.28 7.01
CA GLN A 227 -0.13 1.30 6.19
C GLN A 227 0.12 1.52 4.70
N GLN A 228 0.01 2.75 4.21
CA GLN A 228 0.27 3.06 2.80
C GLN A 228 1.73 2.81 2.44
N LEU A 229 2.66 3.21 3.33
CA LEU A 229 4.08 2.93 3.14
C LEU A 229 4.35 1.42 3.00
N LEU A 230 3.79 0.62 3.92
CA LEU A 230 3.92 -0.84 3.93
C LEU A 230 3.34 -1.49 2.66
N LEU A 231 2.19 -1.01 2.18
CA LEU A 231 1.55 -1.48 0.95
C LEU A 231 2.31 -1.07 -0.32
N SER A 232 3.03 0.05 -0.27
CA SER A 232 3.83 0.57 -1.38
C SER A 232 5.24 -0.04 -1.49
N LEU A 233 5.68 -0.83 -0.49
CA LEU A 233 7.03 -1.39 -0.48
C LEU A 233 7.31 -2.22 -1.74
N PRO A 234 8.51 -2.08 -2.36
CA PRO A 234 8.96 -3.05 -3.34
C PRO A 234 9.19 -4.42 -2.67
N TYR A 235 9.12 -5.49 -3.45
CA TYR A 235 9.30 -6.87 -2.97
C TYR A 235 10.57 -7.03 -2.12
N GLY A 236 11.71 -6.48 -2.57
CA GLY A 236 12.99 -6.59 -1.85
C GLY A 236 12.97 -5.94 -0.47
N ALA A 237 12.27 -4.82 -0.32
CA ALA A 237 12.10 -4.15 0.98
C ALA A 237 11.22 -4.99 1.90
N LEU A 238 10.05 -5.46 1.42
CA LEU A 238 9.17 -6.29 2.24
C LEU A 238 9.85 -7.61 2.64
N TRP A 239 10.61 -8.23 1.72
CA TRP A 239 11.41 -9.41 2.02
C TRP A 239 12.41 -9.13 3.15
N LEU A 240 13.21 -8.06 3.04
CA LEU A 240 14.19 -7.72 4.07
C LEU A 240 13.51 -7.43 5.42
N LEU A 241 12.43 -6.65 5.43
CA LEU A 241 11.64 -6.34 6.62
C LEU A 241 11.15 -7.62 7.31
N LEU A 242 10.58 -8.57 6.57
CA LEU A 242 10.08 -9.81 7.15
C LEU A 242 11.20 -10.79 7.53
N GLN A 243 12.31 -10.79 6.82
CA GLN A 243 13.46 -11.63 7.15
C GLN A 243 14.17 -11.14 8.42
N HIS A 244 14.12 -9.85 8.72
CA HIS A 244 14.85 -9.25 9.82
C HIS A 244 14.44 -9.85 11.19
N PRO A 245 15.41 -10.23 12.05
CA PRO A 245 15.12 -10.89 13.33
C PRO A 245 14.43 -9.98 14.34
N SER A 246 14.62 -8.65 14.23
CA SER A 246 13.99 -7.67 15.13
C SER A 246 12.60 -7.23 14.70
N THR A 247 12.01 -7.85 13.66
CA THR A 247 10.65 -7.50 13.23
C THR A 247 9.65 -8.00 14.25
N CYS A 248 8.94 -7.05 14.84
CA CYS A 248 8.03 -7.27 15.94
C CYS A 248 6.61 -7.49 15.43
N VAL A 249 5.92 -8.47 16.03
CA VAL A 249 4.51 -8.75 15.77
C VAL A 249 3.82 -9.17 17.06
N ALA A 250 2.51 -8.94 17.17
CA ALA A 250 1.74 -9.56 18.25
C ALA A 250 1.41 -11.02 17.91
N SER A 251 1.19 -11.32 16.62
CA SER A 251 0.96 -12.66 16.09
C SER A 251 1.56 -12.82 14.69
N GLU A 252 2.03 -14.02 14.33
CA GLU A 252 2.46 -14.33 12.96
C GLU A 252 1.31 -14.23 11.94
N ASN A 253 0.05 -14.25 12.41
CA ASN A 253 -1.12 -13.93 11.59
C ASN A 253 -0.97 -12.54 10.91
N THR A 254 -0.34 -11.57 11.59
CA THR A 254 -0.06 -10.24 11.06
C THR A 254 0.93 -10.29 9.91
N VAL A 255 1.93 -11.16 9.95
CA VAL A 255 2.88 -11.35 8.83
C VAL A 255 2.13 -11.87 7.60
N ILE A 256 1.30 -12.90 7.76
CA ILE A 256 0.48 -13.45 6.67
C ILE A 256 -0.45 -12.37 6.10
N SER A 257 -1.16 -11.66 6.97
CA SER A 257 -2.08 -10.57 6.58
C SER A 257 -1.35 -9.47 5.83
N THR A 258 -0.15 -9.10 6.28
CA THR A 258 0.71 -8.12 5.61
C THR A 258 1.01 -8.53 4.18
N ILE A 259 1.48 -9.76 3.99
CA ILE A 259 1.84 -10.26 2.65
C ILE A 259 0.60 -10.31 1.73
N ILE A 260 -0.55 -10.77 2.23
CA ILE A 260 -1.80 -10.83 1.43
C ILE A 260 -2.22 -9.43 0.98
N ARG A 261 -2.23 -8.46 1.90
CA ARG A 261 -2.68 -7.10 1.61
C ARG A 261 -1.70 -6.38 0.69
N TRP A 262 -0.39 -6.56 0.90
CA TRP A 262 0.64 -6.08 0.00
C TRP A 262 0.43 -6.64 -1.42
N ALA A 263 0.29 -7.95 -1.58
CA ALA A 263 0.12 -8.53 -2.92
C ALA A 263 -1.18 -8.07 -3.59
N ARG A 264 -2.27 -7.89 -2.84
CA ARG A 264 -3.49 -7.27 -3.38
C ARG A 264 -3.22 -5.86 -3.90
N ALA A 265 -2.50 -5.03 -3.14
CA ALA A 265 -2.13 -3.68 -3.58
C ALA A 265 -1.24 -3.71 -4.84
N GLN A 266 -0.25 -4.60 -4.89
CA GLN A 266 0.61 -4.76 -6.07
C GLN A 266 -0.16 -5.22 -7.32
N LEU A 267 -1.11 -6.15 -7.18
CA LEU A 267 -1.95 -6.60 -8.29
C LEU A 267 -2.87 -5.48 -8.80
N LEU A 268 -3.35 -4.60 -7.92
CA LEU A 268 -4.14 -3.43 -8.30
C LEU A 268 -3.31 -2.40 -9.06
N GLN A 269 -2.05 -2.19 -8.66
CA GLN A 269 -1.14 -1.26 -9.33
C GLN A 269 -0.58 -1.81 -10.65
N GLN A 270 -0.35 -3.12 -10.73
CA GLN A 270 0.28 -3.78 -11.88
C GLN A 270 -0.52 -5.01 -12.34
N PRO A 271 -1.67 -4.83 -13.00
CA PRO A 271 -2.54 -5.94 -13.39
C PRO A 271 -1.89 -6.91 -14.39
N LYS A 272 -0.85 -6.50 -15.10
CA LYS A 272 -0.08 -7.37 -16.02
C LYS A 272 1.02 -8.19 -15.31
N GLY A 273 1.32 -7.88 -14.05
CA GLY A 273 2.42 -8.46 -13.26
C GLY A 273 2.02 -9.67 -12.41
N VAL A 274 0.85 -10.30 -12.66
CA VAL A 274 0.31 -11.37 -11.80
C VAL A 274 1.33 -12.48 -11.52
N GLY A 275 2.03 -12.96 -12.56
CA GLY A 275 3.03 -14.02 -12.41
C GLY A 275 4.16 -13.63 -11.45
N THR A 276 4.72 -12.43 -11.60
CA THR A 276 5.78 -11.91 -10.73
C THR A 276 5.31 -11.76 -9.29
N VAL A 277 4.08 -11.28 -9.07
CA VAL A 277 3.51 -11.15 -7.71
C VAL A 277 3.26 -12.51 -7.08
N LEU A 278 2.83 -13.53 -7.84
CA LEU A 278 2.65 -14.89 -7.31
C LEU A 278 3.98 -15.54 -6.93
N THR A 279 5.05 -15.35 -7.71
CA THR A 279 6.39 -15.82 -7.35
C THR A 279 6.89 -15.11 -6.09
N ALA A 280 6.72 -13.79 -6.00
CA ALA A 280 7.06 -13.02 -4.80
C ALA A 280 6.28 -13.50 -3.57
N LEU A 281 4.99 -13.82 -3.74
CA LEU A 281 4.14 -14.37 -2.68
C LEU A 281 4.65 -15.70 -2.14
N GLU A 282 5.00 -16.64 -3.03
CA GLU A 282 5.55 -17.94 -2.64
C GLU A 282 6.85 -17.76 -1.87
N GLN A 283 7.71 -16.84 -2.30
CA GLN A 283 8.94 -16.49 -1.60
C GLN A 283 8.64 -15.91 -0.21
N LEU A 284 7.82 -14.87 -0.10
CA LEU A 284 7.50 -14.23 1.19
C LEU A 284 6.85 -15.19 2.19
N LEU A 285 6.07 -16.16 1.71
CA LEU A 285 5.44 -17.19 2.54
C LEU A 285 6.46 -18.10 3.25
N GLN A 286 7.67 -18.23 2.70
CA GLN A 286 8.77 -18.96 3.33
C GLN A 286 9.26 -18.25 4.60
N LEU A 287 9.02 -16.94 4.75
CA LEU A 287 9.47 -16.15 5.90
C LEU A 287 8.51 -16.20 7.10
N VAL A 288 7.33 -16.83 6.94
CA VAL A 288 6.29 -16.93 7.97
C VAL A 288 6.65 -18.04 8.95
N ARG A 289 6.56 -17.76 10.25
CA ARG A 289 6.85 -18.75 11.30
C ARG A 289 5.57 -19.50 11.68
N MET A 290 5.10 -20.37 10.78
CA MET A 290 3.78 -21.01 10.84
C MET A 290 3.41 -21.62 12.20
N LYS A 291 4.38 -22.19 12.94
CA LYS A 291 4.12 -22.76 14.27
C LYS A 291 3.57 -21.73 15.29
N HIS A 292 3.79 -20.43 15.06
CA HIS A 292 3.34 -19.34 15.92
C HIS A 292 2.10 -18.59 15.37
N CYS A 293 1.51 -19.05 14.26
CA CYS A 293 0.20 -18.60 13.82
C CYS A 293 -0.90 -19.24 14.68
N THR A 294 -2.06 -18.61 14.81
CA THR A 294 -3.16 -19.25 15.56
C THR A 294 -3.75 -20.41 14.74
N PRO A 295 -4.02 -21.59 15.34
CA PRO A 295 -4.54 -22.75 14.61
C PRO A 295 -5.84 -22.44 13.86
N MET A 296 -6.73 -21.65 14.46
CA MET A 296 -7.99 -21.24 13.84
C MET A 296 -7.78 -20.35 12.61
N PHE A 297 -6.79 -19.45 12.63
CA PHE A 297 -6.48 -18.62 11.48
C PHE A 297 -5.96 -19.47 10.31
N LEU A 298 -5.07 -20.42 10.58
CA LEU A 298 -4.57 -21.35 9.56
C LEU A 298 -5.66 -22.26 8.99
N ALA A 299 -6.60 -22.70 9.82
CA ALA A 299 -7.68 -23.58 9.39
C ALA A 299 -8.79 -22.85 8.61
N THR A 300 -9.08 -21.59 8.95
CA THR A 300 -10.28 -20.91 8.47
C THR A 300 -10.01 -19.70 7.55
N VAL A 301 -8.92 -18.97 7.78
CA VAL A 301 -8.57 -17.75 7.03
C VAL A 301 -7.64 -18.10 5.87
N LEU A 302 -6.48 -18.71 6.15
CA LEU A 302 -5.42 -18.95 5.17
C LEU A 302 -5.91 -19.69 3.90
N PRO A 303 -6.71 -20.77 3.97
CA PRO A 303 -7.16 -21.52 2.80
C PRO A 303 -8.07 -20.70 1.86
N ARG A 304 -8.66 -19.60 2.34
CA ARG A 304 -9.56 -18.73 1.59
C ARG A 304 -8.84 -17.56 0.93
N THR A 305 -7.53 -17.43 1.16
CA THR A 305 -6.71 -16.36 0.61
C THR A 305 -6.05 -16.79 -0.69
N VAL A 306 -5.29 -15.89 -1.34
CA VAL A 306 -4.46 -16.27 -2.50
C VAL A 306 -3.45 -17.37 -2.14
N PHE A 307 -3.01 -17.45 -0.88
CA PHE A 307 -2.12 -18.51 -0.41
C PHE A 307 -2.77 -19.88 -0.38
N GLY A 308 -4.07 -19.97 -0.09
CA GLY A 308 -4.79 -21.25 -0.14
C GLY A 308 -4.74 -21.90 -1.53
N ARG A 309 -4.51 -21.11 -2.58
CA ARG A 309 -4.31 -21.60 -3.96
C ARG A 309 -2.85 -21.94 -4.27
N LEU A 310 -1.90 -21.32 -3.57
CA LEU A 310 -0.46 -21.56 -3.73
C LEU A 310 0.02 -22.75 -2.90
N LEU A 311 -0.63 -23.00 -1.76
CA LEU A 311 -0.32 -24.11 -0.86
C LEU A 311 -1.15 -25.34 -1.23
N ALA A 312 -0.47 -26.47 -1.44
CA ALA A 312 -1.15 -27.75 -1.55
C ALA A 312 -1.84 -28.10 -0.22
N PRO A 313 -3.00 -28.80 -0.23
CA PRO A 313 -3.71 -29.17 0.99
C PRO A 313 -2.85 -29.86 2.07
N PRO A 314 -1.89 -30.76 1.73
CA PRO A 314 -0.99 -31.33 2.74
C PRO A 314 -0.14 -30.29 3.48
N MET A 315 0.30 -29.23 2.78
CA MET A 315 1.09 -28.15 3.39
C MET A 315 0.27 -27.31 4.37
N LEU A 316 -1.02 -27.08 4.05
CA LEU A 316 -1.94 -26.39 4.96
C LEU A 316 -2.23 -27.24 6.21
N ALA A 317 -2.44 -28.54 6.04
CA ALA A 317 -2.66 -29.46 7.14
C ALA A 317 -1.44 -29.51 8.07
N GLU A 318 -0.23 -29.52 7.49
CA GLU A 318 1.01 -29.50 8.24
C GLU A 318 1.26 -28.18 8.97
N ALA A 319 1.01 -27.04 8.33
CA ALA A 319 1.06 -25.74 8.99
C ALA A 319 0.11 -25.69 10.20
N ALA A 320 -1.12 -26.18 10.04
CA ALA A 320 -2.10 -26.25 11.12
C ALA A 320 -1.68 -27.21 12.23
N ALA A 321 -1.08 -28.36 11.90
CA ALA A 321 -0.55 -29.31 12.87
C ALA A 321 0.60 -28.72 13.69
N LEU A 322 1.55 -28.02 13.04
CA LEU A 322 2.64 -27.31 13.70
C LEU A 322 2.13 -26.26 14.68
N ALA A 323 1.20 -25.41 14.24
CA ALA A 323 0.58 -24.41 15.10
C ALA A 323 -0.15 -25.05 16.28
N THR A 324 -0.94 -26.10 16.04
CA THR A 324 -1.71 -26.79 17.09
C THR A 324 -0.79 -27.43 18.13
N ALA A 325 0.28 -28.11 17.68
CA ALA A 325 1.26 -28.74 18.58
C ALA A 325 1.95 -27.70 19.48
N GLU A 326 2.38 -26.56 18.90
CA GLU A 326 2.98 -25.46 19.65
C GLU A 326 2.02 -24.88 20.70
N HIS A 327 0.78 -24.54 20.30
CA HIS A 327 -0.21 -23.92 21.19
C HIS A 327 -0.72 -24.88 22.28
N SER A 328 -0.68 -26.19 22.01
CA SER A 328 -1.07 -27.23 22.98
C SER A 328 0.09 -27.67 23.89
N GLY A 329 1.30 -27.12 23.70
CA GLY A 329 2.48 -27.50 24.47
C GLY A 329 3.00 -28.92 24.19
N GLN A 330 2.64 -29.52 23.05
CA GLN A 330 2.99 -30.90 22.68
C GLN A 330 4.38 -30.99 22.03
N GLN A 331 5.42 -30.77 22.82
CA GLN A 331 6.81 -30.67 22.33
C GLN A 331 7.31 -31.94 21.62
N LEU A 332 6.92 -33.13 22.07
CA LEU A 332 7.28 -34.39 21.41
C LEU A 332 6.66 -34.53 20.01
N LEU A 333 5.40 -34.14 19.86
CA LEU A 333 4.72 -34.15 18.57
C LEU A 333 5.38 -33.12 17.63
N LEU A 334 5.67 -31.93 18.14
CA LEU A 334 6.35 -30.89 17.38
C LEU A 334 7.72 -31.36 16.88
N ALA A 335 8.53 -31.98 17.74
CA ALA A 335 9.83 -32.53 17.34
C ALA A 335 9.69 -33.60 16.24
N SER A 336 8.73 -34.51 16.37
CA SER A 336 8.46 -35.55 15.36
C SER A 336 8.01 -34.96 14.02
N LEU A 337 7.16 -33.93 14.04
CA LEU A 337 6.74 -33.21 12.83
C LEU A 337 7.94 -32.54 12.16
N VAL A 338 8.83 -31.90 12.93
CA VAL A 338 10.00 -31.20 12.40
C VAL A 338 10.99 -32.15 11.75
N GLU A 339 11.24 -33.32 12.35
CA GLU A 339 12.24 -34.28 11.84
C GLU A 339 11.80 -34.97 10.54
N GLY A 340 10.51 -35.26 10.37
CA GLY A 340 9.99 -36.02 9.23
C GLY A 340 9.44 -35.19 8.07
N SER A 341 9.42 -33.86 8.19
CA SER A 341 8.70 -32.99 7.27
C SER A 341 9.48 -32.60 6.01
N LEU A 342 8.94 -33.00 4.84
CA LEU A 342 9.42 -32.49 3.55
C LEU A 342 9.11 -31.00 3.35
N VAL A 343 8.04 -30.49 3.94
CA VAL A 343 7.67 -29.08 3.85
C VAL A 343 8.65 -28.22 4.64
N LEU A 344 9.05 -28.63 5.84
CA LEU A 344 10.03 -27.93 6.65
C LEU A 344 11.45 -28.05 6.11
N ALA A 345 11.78 -29.16 5.44
CA ALA A 345 13.03 -29.26 4.68
C ALA A 345 13.10 -28.18 3.57
N ARG A 346 11.95 -27.89 2.93
CA ARG A 346 11.85 -26.81 1.93
C ARG A 346 11.79 -25.44 2.57
N TRP A 347 11.02 -25.28 3.65
CA TRP A 347 10.68 -24.01 4.31
C TRP A 347 11.01 -24.05 5.82
N PRO A 348 12.30 -24.02 6.19
CA PRO A 348 12.73 -24.24 7.57
C PRO A 348 12.24 -23.16 8.54
N LEU A 349 11.99 -21.95 8.06
CA LEU A 349 11.53 -20.84 8.89
C LEU A 349 10.10 -21.02 9.42
N TRP A 350 9.31 -21.94 8.86
CA TRP A 350 8.00 -22.30 9.41
C TRP A 350 8.08 -22.83 10.84
N ALA A 351 9.21 -23.44 11.21
CA ALA A 351 9.50 -23.94 12.55
C ALA A 351 10.46 -23.02 13.35
N ALA A 352 10.84 -21.85 12.84
CA ALA A 352 11.74 -20.92 13.53
C ALA A 352 11.12 -20.34 14.81
N ALA A 353 11.96 -19.87 15.73
CA ALA A 353 11.54 -19.29 17.02
C ALA A 353 10.60 -18.08 16.87
N LYS A 354 9.87 -17.68 17.92
CA LYS A 354 8.92 -16.57 17.86
C LYS A 354 9.61 -15.23 17.58
N ARG A 355 8.95 -14.35 16.83
CA ARG A 355 9.39 -12.96 16.66
C ARG A 355 9.31 -12.18 17.98
N PRO A 356 10.09 -11.11 18.14
CA PRO A 356 9.88 -10.18 19.24
C PRO A 356 8.43 -9.71 19.30
N ALA A 357 7.92 -9.52 20.51
CA ALA A 357 6.57 -9.01 20.70
C ALA A 357 6.49 -7.54 20.24
N SER A 358 5.40 -7.20 19.55
CA SER A 358 5.06 -5.82 19.23
C SER A 358 4.93 -4.96 20.50
N ALA A 359 5.26 -3.67 20.42
CA ALA A 359 4.92 -2.71 21.47
C ALA A 359 3.40 -2.47 21.58
N LEU A 360 2.64 -2.73 20.51
CA LEU A 360 1.18 -2.64 20.51
C LEU A 360 0.55 -3.89 21.12
N GLN A 361 0.41 -3.86 22.44
CA GLN A 361 -0.19 -4.94 23.23
C GLN A 361 -1.72 -4.95 23.18
N GLN A 362 -2.35 -3.81 22.87
CA GLN A 362 -3.79 -3.64 22.78
C GLN A 362 -4.11 -2.62 21.69
N LEU A 363 -5.20 -2.82 20.96
CA LEU A 363 -5.61 -1.90 19.91
C LEU A 363 -6.58 -0.85 20.45
N HIS A 364 -6.16 0.41 20.48
CA HIS A 364 -7.02 1.54 20.82
C HIS A 364 -7.47 2.30 19.55
N MET A 365 -8.78 2.46 19.41
CA MET A 365 -9.44 3.17 18.32
C MET A 365 -10.22 4.34 18.90
N ALA A 366 -9.68 5.55 18.73
CA ALA A 366 -10.42 6.78 18.98
C ALA A 366 -11.07 7.25 17.67
N TRP A 367 -12.36 7.54 17.71
CA TRP A 367 -13.14 7.97 16.55
C TRP A 367 -13.89 9.25 16.86
N ARG A 368 -13.58 10.32 16.11
CA ARG A 368 -14.29 11.59 16.15
C ARG A 368 -15.31 11.58 15.02
N LEU A 369 -16.59 11.44 15.36
CA LEU A 369 -17.70 11.40 14.43
C LEU A 369 -18.35 12.79 14.33
N PRO A 370 -18.26 13.49 13.18
CA PRO A 370 -18.93 14.77 13.00
C PRO A 370 -20.44 14.64 13.15
N MET A 371 -21.08 15.57 13.87
CA MET A 371 -22.53 15.56 14.10
C MET A 371 -23.34 15.59 12.79
N GLN A 372 -22.80 16.20 11.73
CA GLN A 372 -23.42 16.20 10.41
C GLN A 372 -23.56 14.78 9.83
N GLN A 373 -22.55 13.91 9.99
CA GLN A 373 -22.64 12.53 9.49
C GLN A 373 -23.69 11.73 10.27
N LEU A 374 -23.77 11.97 11.59
CA LEU A 374 -24.81 11.35 12.41
C LEU A 374 -26.21 11.84 12.02
N ARG A 375 -26.37 13.13 11.74
CA ARG A 375 -27.61 13.72 11.24
C ARG A 375 -28.07 13.02 9.97
N ASP A 376 -27.17 12.92 9.00
CA ASP A 376 -27.46 12.33 7.69
C ASP A 376 -27.88 10.85 7.86
N ALA A 377 -27.21 10.09 8.73
CA ALA A 377 -27.56 8.71 9.02
C ALA A 377 -28.92 8.56 9.73
N VAL A 378 -29.23 9.43 10.70
CA VAL A 378 -30.53 9.43 11.40
C VAL A 378 -31.66 9.80 10.44
N GLN A 379 -31.46 10.80 9.58
CA GLN A 379 -32.43 11.20 8.57
C GLN A 379 -32.63 10.11 7.50
N GLN A 380 -31.55 9.46 7.08
CA GLN A 380 -31.63 8.33 6.16
C GLN A 380 -32.42 7.17 6.80
N HIS A 381 -32.17 6.86 8.08
CA HIS A 381 -32.91 5.82 8.80
C HIS A 381 -34.38 6.19 8.98
N SER A 382 -34.71 7.45 9.29
CA SER A 382 -36.10 7.89 9.47
C SER A 382 -36.90 7.84 8.17
N ASN A 383 -36.26 8.14 7.04
CA ASN A 383 -36.88 8.16 5.71
C ASN A 383 -36.94 6.77 5.06
N SER A 384 -36.12 5.83 5.53
CA SER A 384 -36.14 4.45 5.03
C SER A 384 -37.40 3.73 5.51
N ALA A 385 -38.21 3.27 4.56
CA ALA A 385 -39.30 2.33 4.85
C ALA A 385 -38.77 0.93 5.23
N ALA A 386 -37.54 0.60 4.82
CA ALA A 386 -36.89 -0.66 5.14
C ALA A 386 -36.34 -0.64 6.57
N ALA A 387 -36.51 -1.76 7.28
CA ALA A 387 -36.06 -1.97 8.66
C ALA A 387 -34.52 -2.08 8.83
N SER A 388 -33.74 -1.77 7.79
CA SER A 388 -32.28 -1.85 7.85
C SER A 388 -31.71 -0.70 8.70
N PRO A 389 -30.82 -0.99 9.68
CA PRO A 389 -30.16 0.05 10.45
C PRO A 389 -29.26 0.89 9.53
N ALA A 390 -29.21 2.21 9.77
CA ALA A 390 -28.20 3.04 9.13
C ALA A 390 -26.88 2.86 9.89
N ALA A 391 -25.81 2.49 9.19
CA ALA A 391 -24.51 2.22 9.78
C ALA A 391 -23.49 3.26 9.32
N ILE A 392 -22.84 3.92 10.29
CA ILE A 392 -21.70 4.80 10.05
C ILE A 392 -20.45 4.02 10.42
N GLN A 393 -19.50 3.97 9.50
CA GLN A 393 -18.26 3.23 9.68
C GLN A 393 -17.10 4.17 9.98
N GLY A 394 -16.34 3.88 11.03
CA GLY A 394 -15.08 4.55 11.29
C GLY A 394 -13.94 3.98 10.44
N GLN A 395 -12.74 4.49 10.67
CA GLN A 395 -11.54 3.98 10.00
C GLN A 395 -11.20 2.58 10.50
N PHE A 396 -10.90 1.66 9.59
CA PHE A 396 -10.44 0.33 9.98
C PHE A 396 -8.99 0.39 10.50
N LYS A 397 -8.66 -0.48 11.45
CA LYS A 397 -7.30 -0.76 11.90
C LYS A 397 -7.04 -2.26 11.83
N CYS A 398 -5.77 -2.66 11.75
CA CYS A 398 -5.42 -4.08 11.81
C CYS A 398 -4.59 -4.40 13.04
N TRP A 399 -4.89 -5.55 13.63
CA TRP A 399 -4.18 -6.06 14.79
C TRP A 399 -4.25 -7.59 14.81
N GLN A 400 -3.13 -8.26 15.08
CA GLN A 400 -3.00 -9.72 15.06
C GLN A 400 -3.49 -10.38 13.76
N GLY A 401 -3.35 -9.68 12.63
CA GLY A 401 -3.80 -10.13 11.31
C GLY A 401 -5.29 -9.94 11.01
N HIS A 402 -6.09 -9.46 11.96
CA HIS A 402 -7.52 -9.18 11.80
C HIS A 402 -7.78 -7.70 11.52
N VAL A 403 -8.88 -7.40 10.82
CA VAL A 403 -9.32 -6.04 10.49
C VAL A 403 -10.47 -5.67 11.43
N PHE A 404 -10.28 -4.60 12.19
CA PHE A 404 -11.25 -4.05 13.14
C PHE A 404 -11.76 -2.71 12.62
N GLN A 405 -13.06 -2.48 12.70
CA GLN A 405 -13.67 -1.24 12.27
C GLN A 405 -14.79 -0.87 13.25
N PRO A 406 -14.73 0.28 13.94
CA PRO A 406 -15.84 0.70 14.77
C PRO A 406 -17.04 1.05 13.87
N VAL A 407 -18.24 0.61 14.27
CA VAL A 407 -19.48 0.85 13.54
C VAL A 407 -20.51 1.43 14.50
N LEU A 408 -21.02 2.62 14.17
CA LEU A 408 -22.15 3.21 14.88
C LEU A 408 -23.43 2.90 14.10
N ASN A 409 -24.38 2.23 14.74
CA ASN A 409 -25.64 1.85 14.13
C ASN A 409 -26.78 2.69 14.70
N VAL A 410 -27.63 3.18 13.80
CA VAL A 410 -28.89 3.85 14.11
C VAL A 410 -30.01 2.86 13.86
N PHE A 411 -30.78 2.54 14.90
CA PHE A 411 -31.90 1.60 14.81
C PHE A 411 -33.07 2.04 15.69
N ASN A 412 -34.27 1.53 15.39
CA ASN A 412 -35.44 1.76 16.22
C ASN A 412 -35.49 0.74 17.36
N SER A 413 -35.75 1.19 18.59
CA SER A 413 -35.81 0.31 19.77
C SER A 413 -37.09 -0.52 19.83
N SER A 414 -38.16 -0.09 19.14
CA SER A 414 -39.48 -0.69 19.16
C SER A 414 -39.57 -1.86 18.18
N SER A 415 -39.23 -3.06 18.63
CA SER A 415 -39.40 -4.31 17.89
C SER A 415 -40.80 -4.93 18.04
N SER A 416 -41.71 -4.29 18.78
CA SER A 416 -43.07 -4.79 18.97
C SER A 416 -43.91 -4.55 17.72
N SER A 417 -44.39 -5.64 17.14
CA SER A 417 -45.18 -5.77 15.90
C SER A 417 -46.58 -5.12 15.93
N SER A 418 -46.83 -4.15 16.82
CA SER A 418 -48.09 -3.40 16.84
C SER A 418 -48.09 -2.36 15.73
N SER A 419 -48.94 -2.60 14.72
CA SER A 419 -49.09 -1.82 13.48
C SER A 419 -49.73 -0.43 13.66
N SER A 420 -49.82 0.10 14.87
CA SER A 420 -50.21 1.50 15.08
C SER A 420 -49.05 2.40 14.63
N ALA A 421 -49.36 3.54 14.02
CA ALA A 421 -48.40 4.55 13.56
C ALA A 421 -47.71 5.29 14.73
N GLU A 422 -47.41 4.55 15.81
CA GLU A 422 -46.81 5.04 17.03
C GLU A 422 -45.35 5.43 16.82
N GLN A 423 -44.97 6.44 17.58
CA GLN A 423 -43.71 7.17 17.50
C GLN A 423 -42.51 6.22 17.51
N ARG A 424 -41.62 6.37 16.52
CA ARG A 424 -40.37 5.61 16.43
C ARG A 424 -39.37 6.16 17.44
N THR A 425 -39.01 5.35 18.43
CA THR A 425 -37.88 5.62 19.33
C THR A 425 -36.59 5.27 18.62
N VAL A 426 -35.68 6.23 18.49
CA VAL A 426 -34.38 6.03 17.84
C VAL A 426 -33.32 5.72 18.90
N SER A 427 -32.45 4.76 18.62
CA SER A 427 -31.30 4.43 19.45
C SER A 427 -30.03 4.42 18.63
N LEU A 428 -28.95 4.85 19.27
CA LEU A 428 -27.60 4.78 18.74
C LEU A 428 -26.88 3.63 19.44
N GLY A 429 -26.51 2.58 18.71
CA GLY A 429 -25.66 1.51 19.22
C GLY A 429 -24.27 1.57 18.62
N LEU A 430 -23.28 1.84 19.45
CA LEU A 430 -21.88 1.63 19.09
C LEU A 430 -21.58 0.13 19.18
N ALA A 431 -20.94 -0.37 18.13
CA ALA A 431 -20.49 -1.74 18.05
C ALA A 431 -19.12 -1.81 17.38
N LEU A 432 -18.43 -2.93 17.58
CA LEU A 432 -17.21 -3.24 16.86
C LEU A 432 -17.56 -4.17 15.69
N GLY A 433 -17.28 -3.73 14.47
CA GLY A 433 -17.24 -4.60 13.31
C GLY A 433 -15.88 -5.26 13.21
N VAL A 434 -15.85 -6.59 13.14
CA VAL A 434 -14.65 -7.33 12.77
C VAL A 434 -14.84 -7.80 11.33
N GLN A 435 -14.03 -7.29 10.41
CA GLN A 435 -14.10 -7.75 9.02
C GLN A 435 -13.36 -9.07 8.91
N LEU A 436 -14.14 -10.15 8.96
CA LEU A 436 -13.66 -11.51 8.82
C LEU A 436 -13.87 -11.96 7.38
N LEU A 437 -12.95 -12.77 6.85
CA LEU A 437 -13.23 -13.47 5.59
C LEU A 437 -14.44 -14.37 5.84
N PRO A 438 -15.34 -14.56 4.85
CA PRO A 438 -16.48 -15.47 5.01
C PRO A 438 -16.00 -16.80 5.58
N GLY A 439 -16.65 -17.32 6.62
CA GLY A 439 -16.33 -18.55 7.33
C GLY A 439 -14.97 -18.62 8.05
N ALA A 440 -14.31 -17.48 8.28
CA ALA A 440 -13.29 -17.37 9.30
C ALA A 440 -13.95 -17.40 10.69
N ALA A 441 -13.31 -18.06 11.65
CA ALA A 441 -13.71 -18.00 13.05
C ALA A 441 -12.71 -17.14 13.82
N CYS A 442 -13.24 -16.28 14.69
CA CYS A 442 -12.48 -15.38 15.52
C CYS A 442 -13.28 -15.14 16.80
N ALA A 443 -12.60 -15.11 17.93
CA ALA A 443 -13.14 -14.50 19.13
C ALA A 443 -12.31 -13.26 19.48
N ALA A 444 -12.97 -12.18 19.87
CA ALA A 444 -12.28 -10.95 20.24
C ALA A 444 -12.89 -10.40 21.52
N THR A 445 -12.04 -10.06 22.48
CA THR A 445 -12.48 -9.33 23.67
C THR A 445 -12.24 -7.85 23.45
N PHE A 446 -13.28 -7.01 23.56
CA PHE A 446 -13.17 -5.58 23.35
C PHE A 446 -14.03 -4.80 24.34
N SER A 447 -13.74 -3.52 24.48
CA SER A 447 -14.61 -2.57 25.17
C SER A 447 -14.93 -1.40 24.26
N SER A 448 -16.13 -0.85 24.41
CA SER A 448 -16.58 0.31 23.64
C SER A 448 -17.23 1.33 24.57
N SER A 449 -17.02 2.62 24.30
CA SER A 449 -17.53 3.70 25.13
C SER A 449 -17.73 4.99 24.34
N PHE A 450 -18.67 5.81 24.80
CA PHE A 450 -18.80 7.20 24.39
C PHE A 450 -17.96 8.06 25.34
N ILE A 451 -17.08 8.90 24.80
CA ILE A 451 -16.24 9.77 25.61
C ILE A 451 -17.06 11.03 25.92
N PRO A 452 -17.33 11.34 27.20
CA PRO A 452 -18.04 12.56 27.57
C PRO A 452 -17.20 13.80 27.24
N ALA A 453 -17.87 14.86 26.82
CA ALA A 453 -17.28 16.17 26.62
C ALA A 453 -16.76 16.72 27.96
N PRO A 454 -15.57 17.36 27.99
CA PRO A 454 -15.05 17.97 29.20
C PRO A 454 -16.05 19.02 29.71
N SER A 455 -16.65 18.76 30.87
CA SER A 455 -17.71 19.60 31.43
C SER A 455 -17.16 20.98 31.72
N SER A 456 -17.58 21.99 30.96
CA SER A 456 -17.20 23.40 31.19
C SER A 456 -17.88 24.02 32.43
N ARG A 457 -18.54 23.21 33.27
CA ARG A 457 -19.46 23.69 34.33
C ARG A 457 -18.92 23.63 35.76
N LEU A 458 -17.71 23.14 36.01
CA LEU A 458 -17.15 23.18 37.36
C LEU A 458 -16.43 24.50 37.55
N LEU A 459 -17.10 25.49 38.15
CA LEU A 459 -16.49 26.37 39.17
C LEU A 459 -17.42 27.32 39.93
N GLU A 460 -18.72 27.46 39.62
CA GLU A 460 -19.55 28.44 40.33
C GLU A 460 -20.88 27.89 40.86
N GLY A 461 -20.99 27.85 42.19
CA GLY A 461 -22.26 28.00 42.91
C GLY A 461 -22.76 26.79 43.68
N ASP A 462 -22.52 26.78 45.00
CA ASP A 462 -23.19 25.90 45.96
C ASP A 462 -24.72 26.04 45.85
N GLN A 463 -25.42 24.89 45.87
CA GLN A 463 -26.88 24.67 45.96
C GLN A 463 -27.66 24.40 44.66
N GLN A 464 -27.53 23.20 44.06
CA GLN A 464 -28.58 22.61 43.20
C GLN A 464 -28.69 21.08 43.44
N GLN A 465 -29.83 20.63 43.97
CA GLN A 465 -31.01 20.04 43.31
C GLN A 465 -30.87 18.54 42.94
N PRO A 466 -31.82 17.67 43.34
CA PRO A 466 -31.78 16.22 43.08
C PRO A 466 -31.74 15.82 41.59
N GLN A 467 -32.04 16.74 40.67
CA GLN A 467 -32.04 16.47 39.23
C GLN A 467 -30.62 16.40 38.64
N GLU A 468 -29.66 17.21 39.13
CA GLU A 468 -28.25 17.12 38.72
C GLU A 468 -27.62 15.80 39.13
N GLN A 469 -28.02 15.25 40.29
CA GLN A 469 -27.52 13.96 40.77
C GLN A 469 -27.94 12.80 39.86
N GLN A 470 -29.15 12.86 39.29
CA GLN A 470 -29.67 11.86 38.37
C GLN A 470 -28.97 11.94 37.01
N GLN A 471 -28.74 13.16 36.51
CA GLN A 471 -27.99 13.40 35.28
C GLN A 471 -26.52 12.99 35.43
N GLN A 472 -25.86 13.34 36.55
CA GLN A 472 -24.51 12.87 36.85
C GLN A 472 -24.44 11.35 36.99
N GLN A 473 -25.46 10.68 37.55
CA GLN A 473 -25.50 9.21 37.55
C GLN A 473 -25.67 8.63 36.15
N GLN A 474 -26.42 9.28 35.26
CA GLN A 474 -26.61 8.81 33.88
C GLN A 474 -25.36 9.03 33.03
N VAL A 475 -24.72 10.20 33.13
CA VAL A 475 -23.41 10.48 32.53
C VAL A 475 -22.36 9.56 33.13
N ALA A 476 -22.37 9.35 34.44
CA ALA A 476 -21.48 8.40 35.10
C ALA A 476 -21.77 6.95 34.70
N ARG A 477 -22.98 6.58 34.27
CA ARG A 477 -23.31 5.26 33.70
C ARG A 477 -22.85 5.11 32.25
N LEU A 478 -23.01 6.16 31.44
CA LEU A 478 -22.45 6.22 30.10
C LEU A 478 -20.91 6.21 30.14
N ALA A 479 -20.34 6.79 31.19
CA ALA A 479 -18.93 6.77 31.53
C ALA A 479 -18.53 5.65 32.51
N ALA A 480 -19.46 4.77 32.93
CA ALA A 480 -19.22 3.75 33.97
C ALA A 480 -18.42 2.60 33.38
N GLY A 481 -17.14 2.86 33.16
CA GLY A 481 -16.14 1.89 32.79
C GLY A 481 -16.32 1.27 31.40
N PRO A 482 -15.23 0.78 30.81
CA PRO A 482 -15.31 -0.05 29.61
C PRO A 482 -16.13 -1.31 29.91
N ASN A 483 -17.30 -1.47 29.27
CA ASN A 483 -17.99 -2.75 29.23
C ASN A 483 -17.11 -3.73 28.43
N THR A 484 -16.48 -4.68 29.11
CA THR A 484 -15.69 -5.73 28.47
C THR A 484 -16.62 -6.77 27.86
N GLU A 485 -16.50 -6.97 26.56
CA GLU A 485 -17.34 -7.85 25.76
C GLU A 485 -16.50 -8.90 25.06
N VAL A 486 -17.05 -10.10 24.90
CA VAL A 486 -16.44 -11.18 24.13
C VAL A 486 -17.29 -11.40 22.88
N PHE A 487 -16.77 -10.98 21.73
CA PHE A 487 -17.27 -11.37 20.43
C PHE A 487 -16.89 -12.84 20.16
N ARG A 488 -17.86 -13.65 19.73
CA ARG A 488 -17.62 -14.98 19.17
C ARG A 488 -18.41 -15.13 17.88
N GLN A 489 -17.74 -15.48 16.80
CA GLN A 489 -18.43 -15.88 15.57
C GLN A 489 -18.68 -17.39 15.58
N ASP A 490 -19.87 -17.78 16.03
CA ASP A 490 -20.28 -19.20 16.12
C ASP A 490 -20.87 -19.75 14.80
N SER A 491 -21.17 -18.86 13.83
CA SER A 491 -21.83 -19.20 12.57
C SER A 491 -21.08 -18.60 11.35
N PRO A 492 -20.71 -19.43 10.35
CA PRO A 492 -20.01 -18.98 9.14
C PRO A 492 -20.91 -18.36 8.07
N GLN A 493 -22.15 -17.95 8.40
CA GLN A 493 -23.06 -17.36 7.42
C GLN A 493 -22.47 -16.10 6.76
N GLU A 494 -22.68 -16.01 5.44
CA GLU A 494 -21.88 -15.23 4.50
C GLU A 494 -21.83 -13.72 4.80
N GLY A 495 -20.61 -13.17 4.81
CA GLY A 495 -20.32 -11.77 4.49
C GLY A 495 -20.83 -10.69 5.45
N CYS A 496 -21.46 -11.05 6.56
CA CYS A 496 -22.09 -10.06 7.43
C CYS A 496 -21.10 -9.45 8.43
N MET A 497 -21.01 -8.11 8.44
CA MET A 497 -20.54 -7.36 9.62
C MET A 497 -21.53 -7.65 10.76
N MET A 498 -21.30 -8.73 11.50
CA MET A 498 -22.11 -9.06 12.67
C MET A 498 -21.61 -8.19 13.82
N SER A 499 -22.40 -7.18 14.17
CA SER A 499 -22.12 -6.24 15.24
C SER A 499 -22.97 -6.59 16.45
N THR A 500 -22.37 -6.98 17.57
CA THR A 500 -23.10 -6.99 18.85
C THR A 500 -23.19 -5.54 19.35
N HIS A 501 -24.38 -4.94 19.28
CA HIS A 501 -24.63 -3.59 19.80
C HIS A 501 -24.78 -3.63 21.31
N ARG A 502 -24.00 -2.85 22.07
CA ARG A 502 -24.15 -2.83 23.53
C ARG A 502 -23.82 -1.52 24.22
N ALA A 503 -22.90 -0.71 23.71
CA ALA A 503 -22.88 0.70 24.05
C ALA A 503 -24.05 1.37 23.31
N VAL A 504 -25.24 1.27 23.89
CA VAL A 504 -26.48 1.83 23.33
C VAL A 504 -26.82 3.10 24.08
N VAL A 505 -26.83 4.22 23.36
CA VAL A 505 -27.43 5.47 23.80
C VAL A 505 -28.85 5.50 23.27
N HIS A 506 -29.82 5.41 24.17
CA HIS A 506 -31.22 5.58 23.83
C HIS A 506 -31.52 7.08 23.79
N LEU A 507 -31.94 7.59 22.63
CA LEU A 507 -32.30 9.00 22.42
C LEU A 507 -33.81 9.24 22.53
N GLY A 508 -34.50 8.43 23.33
CA GLY A 508 -35.95 8.52 23.50
C GLY A 508 -36.76 8.61 22.20
N GLN A 509 -37.92 9.26 22.31
CA GLN A 509 -38.79 9.55 21.17
C GLN A 509 -38.33 10.84 20.50
N LEU A 510 -37.79 10.72 19.29
CA LEU A 510 -37.30 11.87 18.54
C LEU A 510 -38.38 12.40 17.59
N THR A 511 -38.72 13.67 17.74
CA THR A 511 -39.56 14.40 16.77
C THR A 511 -38.77 14.89 15.55
N GLY A 512 -37.44 14.80 15.60
CA GLY A 512 -36.53 15.18 14.54
C GLY A 512 -35.08 15.23 15.02
N TRP A 513 -34.16 15.56 14.11
CA TRP A 513 -32.72 15.65 14.41
C TRP A 513 -32.40 16.66 15.52
N SER A 514 -33.09 17.80 15.57
CA SER A 514 -32.84 18.83 16.58
C SER A 514 -33.07 18.32 18.01
N ALA A 515 -34.06 17.44 18.20
CA ALA A 515 -34.29 16.79 19.49
C ALA A 515 -33.15 15.80 19.83
N ALA A 516 -32.69 15.04 18.83
CA ALA A 516 -31.58 14.09 18.97
C ALA A 516 -30.29 14.79 19.41
N GLU A 517 -29.98 15.89 18.74
CA GLU A 517 -28.81 16.71 19.01
C GLU A 517 -28.88 17.37 20.38
N ALA A 518 -30.05 17.92 20.75
CA ALA A 518 -30.26 18.50 22.08
C ALA A 518 -30.06 17.45 23.19
N GLU A 519 -30.57 16.23 23.01
CA GLU A 519 -30.39 15.15 23.97
C GLU A 519 -28.92 14.70 24.06
N LEU A 520 -28.21 14.58 22.93
CA LEU A 520 -26.78 14.29 22.93
C LEU A 520 -25.96 15.40 23.61
N GLN A 521 -26.35 16.66 23.46
CA GLN A 521 -25.74 17.80 24.16
C GLN A 521 -26.04 17.76 25.66
N GLU A 522 -27.29 17.44 26.04
CA GLU A 522 -27.72 17.29 27.44
C GLU A 522 -26.97 16.14 28.15
N LEU A 523 -26.73 15.03 27.43
CA LEU A 523 -25.90 13.92 27.91
C LEU A 523 -24.40 14.27 27.94
N GLY A 524 -24.02 15.46 27.50
CA GLY A 524 -22.63 15.90 27.44
C GLY A 524 -21.78 15.06 26.50
N LEU A 525 -22.36 14.50 25.42
CA LEU A 525 -21.63 13.68 24.45
C LEU A 525 -21.12 14.47 23.24
N VAL A 526 -21.71 15.65 22.99
CA VAL A 526 -21.27 16.55 21.92
C VAL A 526 -20.12 17.41 22.43
N HIS A 527 -18.94 17.22 21.84
CA HIS A 527 -17.73 17.97 22.17
C HIS A 527 -17.74 19.36 21.53
N SER A 528 -16.88 20.25 22.03
CA SER A 528 -16.75 21.64 21.53
C SER A 528 -16.35 21.74 20.05
N ASP A 529 -15.81 20.66 19.47
CA ASP A 529 -15.48 20.52 18.05
C ASP A 529 -16.67 20.09 17.18
N GLY A 530 -17.87 19.98 17.76
CA GLY A 530 -19.07 19.54 17.06
C GLY A 530 -19.04 18.06 16.68
N CYS A 531 -18.29 17.23 17.41
CA CYS A 531 -18.17 15.79 17.19
C CYS A 531 -18.65 14.97 18.39
N LEU A 532 -19.06 13.73 18.12
CA LEU A 532 -19.11 12.66 19.11
C LEU A 532 -17.75 11.98 19.16
N HIS A 533 -17.20 11.78 20.36
CA HIS A 533 -15.95 11.06 20.54
C HIS A 533 -16.26 9.65 21.04
N LEU A 534 -15.79 8.66 20.31
CA LEU A 534 -16.05 7.24 20.55
C LEU A 534 -14.71 6.54 20.76
N ALA A 535 -14.65 5.62 21.71
CA ALA A 535 -13.47 4.79 21.95
C ALA A 535 -13.84 3.31 21.86
N VAL A 536 -13.02 2.55 21.14
CA VAL A 536 -13.05 1.09 21.15
C VAL A 536 -11.66 0.58 21.45
N GLN A 537 -11.56 -0.33 22.42
CA GLN A 537 -10.31 -0.97 22.83
C GLN A 537 -10.42 -2.48 22.64
N VAL A 538 -9.61 -3.06 21.76
CA VAL A 538 -9.53 -4.52 21.59
C VAL A 538 -8.44 -5.05 22.54
N LEU A 539 -8.86 -5.90 23.48
CA LEU A 539 -8.04 -6.41 24.56
C LEU A 539 -7.36 -7.74 24.19
N SER A 540 -8.05 -8.61 23.45
CA SER A 540 -7.51 -9.88 22.99
C SER A 540 -8.22 -10.39 21.74
N VAL A 541 -7.54 -11.26 20.99
CA VAL A 541 -8.06 -11.99 19.83
C VAL A 541 -7.63 -13.45 19.96
N LEU A 542 -8.54 -14.37 19.67
CA LEU A 542 -8.34 -15.82 19.71
C LEU A 542 -8.71 -16.44 18.36
#